data_AF-A0A1I0K1N6-F1
#
_entry.id   AF-A0A1I0K1N6-F1
#
_cell.length_a   1.000
_cell.length_b   1.000
_cell.length_c   1.000
_cell.angle_alpha   90.00
_cell.angle_beta   90.00
_cell.angle_gamma   90.00
#
_symmetry.space_group_name_H-M   'P 1'
#
loop_
_entity.id
_entity.type
_entity.pdbx_description
1 polymer ?
#
loop_
_entity_poly.entity_id
_entity_poly.type
_entity_poly.pdbx_seq_one_letter_code
_entity_poly.pdbx_strand_id
1 'polypeptide(L)'
;MALKNYLDYDGLLYWKQKFQVWIQTKFALKSDIPTTLPADGGNADTVGGHTVATDVPVNAKFTDTVYSHPANHPASMITEDTTHRFVTDAEQTKYEAAYTHSQVAHAPTNAERNTVVGIQKNGTDVSVDSTTRKANITVPTKVSEVSNDSGFQTQSQVNAAISTAIGNVTGMLLAITYLPFRSFDNYY
;
A
#
# COMPACT_ATOMS: atom_id res chain seq x y z
N MET A 1 -11.00 -125.31 -11.58
CA MET A 1 -11.32 -124.52 -12.78
C MET A 1 -12.24 -123.39 -12.34
N ALA A 2 -11.82 -122.16 -12.62
CA ALA A 2 -12.49 -120.87 -12.42
C ALA A 2 -12.97 -120.52 -11.00
N LEU A 3 -12.23 -119.62 -10.32
CA LEU A 3 -12.87 -118.65 -9.42
C LEU A 3 -14.03 -118.03 -10.20
N LYS A 4 -15.28 -118.26 -9.77
CA LYS A 4 -16.41 -117.47 -10.25
C LYS A 4 -16.20 -116.06 -9.69
N ASN A 5 -15.51 -115.24 -10.49
CA ASN A 5 -15.40 -113.81 -10.31
C ASN A 5 -16.81 -113.26 -10.06
N TYR A 6 -16.95 -112.57 -8.93
CA TYR A 6 -18.10 -111.77 -8.57
C TYR A 6 -18.61 -110.97 -9.76
N LEU A 7 -19.94 -110.88 -9.86
CA LEU A 7 -20.79 -109.83 -10.47
C LEU A 7 -22.00 -110.48 -11.14
N ASP A 8 -22.94 -110.95 -10.32
CA ASP A 8 -24.34 -111.01 -10.76
C ASP A 8 -24.86 -109.59 -11.03
N TYR A 9 -25.94 -109.49 -11.80
CA TYR A 9 -26.53 -108.19 -12.17
C TYR A 9 -26.82 -107.33 -10.93
N ASP A 10 -27.28 -107.98 -9.85
CA ASP A 10 -27.61 -107.34 -8.57
C ASP A 10 -26.37 -106.80 -7.84
N GLY A 11 -25.25 -107.55 -7.82
CA GLY A 11 -23.99 -107.10 -7.23
C GLY A 11 -23.38 -105.90 -7.97
N LEU A 12 -23.45 -105.88 -9.31
CA LEU A 12 -22.99 -104.74 -10.10
C LEU A 12 -23.88 -103.51 -9.89
N LEU A 13 -25.20 -103.70 -9.75
CA LEU A 13 -26.17 -102.63 -9.47
C LEU A 13 -25.95 -102.02 -8.09
N TYR A 14 -25.69 -102.86 -7.08
CA TYR A 14 -25.36 -102.42 -5.72
C TYR A 14 -24.10 -101.54 -5.70
N TRP A 15 -23.04 -101.96 -6.40
CA TRP A 15 -21.80 -101.18 -6.46
C TRP A 15 -22.03 -99.85 -7.18
N LYS A 16 -22.72 -99.84 -8.32
CA LYS A 16 -23.08 -98.60 -9.04
C LYS A 16 -23.84 -97.61 -8.15
N GLN A 17 -24.81 -98.08 -7.37
CA GLN A 17 -25.56 -97.24 -6.44
C GLN A 17 -24.67 -96.65 -5.34
N LYS A 18 -23.79 -97.47 -4.73
CA LYS A 18 -22.85 -96.98 -3.70
C LYS A 18 -21.87 -95.95 -4.25
N PHE A 19 -21.36 -96.13 -5.48
CA PHE A 19 -20.50 -95.12 -6.12
C PHE A 19 -21.24 -93.85 -6.46
N GLN A 20 -22.46 -93.94 -6.99
CA GLN A 20 -23.30 -92.77 -7.22
C GLN A 20 -23.53 -91.98 -5.92
N VAL A 21 -23.93 -92.65 -4.83
CA VAL A 21 -24.14 -92.00 -3.53
C VAL A 21 -22.85 -91.38 -3.00
N TRP A 22 -21.70 -92.05 -3.14
CA TRP A 22 -20.41 -91.49 -2.72
C TRP A 22 -20.01 -90.24 -3.52
N ILE A 23 -20.22 -90.25 -4.84
CA ILE A 23 -19.95 -89.09 -5.70
C ILE A 23 -20.86 -87.92 -5.28
N GLN A 24 -22.16 -88.16 -5.13
CA GLN A 24 -23.13 -87.11 -4.77
C GLN A 24 -22.90 -86.53 -3.37
N THR A 25 -22.32 -87.30 -2.44
CA THR A 25 -22.05 -86.82 -1.06
C THR A 25 -20.68 -86.21 -0.87
N LYS A 26 -19.72 -86.46 -1.77
CA LYS A 26 -18.33 -86.00 -1.63
C LYS A 26 -17.89 -84.97 -2.65
N PHE A 27 -18.60 -84.84 -3.77
CA PHE A 27 -18.29 -83.87 -4.82
C PHE A 27 -19.55 -83.11 -5.19
N ALA A 28 -19.42 -81.79 -5.33
CA ALA A 28 -20.48 -80.97 -5.91
C ALA A 28 -20.75 -81.44 -7.34
N LEU A 29 -22.01 -81.76 -7.63
CA LEU A 29 -22.44 -82.16 -8.95
C LEU A 29 -22.59 -80.93 -9.85
N LYS A 30 -22.64 -81.15 -11.16
CA LYS A 30 -22.92 -80.09 -12.13
C LYS A 30 -24.26 -79.39 -11.85
N SER A 31 -25.21 -80.07 -11.21
CA SER A 31 -26.49 -79.52 -10.74
C SER A 31 -26.36 -78.55 -9.57
N ASP A 32 -25.26 -78.64 -8.81
CA ASP A 32 -25.04 -77.86 -7.59
C ASP A 32 -24.24 -76.59 -7.89
N ILE A 33 -23.74 -76.47 -9.12
CA ILE A 33 -23.15 -75.24 -9.63
C ILE A 33 -24.32 -74.30 -9.99
N PRO A 34 -24.41 -73.10 -9.40
CA PRO A 34 -25.47 -72.16 -9.72
C PRO A 34 -25.46 -71.87 -11.22
N THR A 35 -26.63 -71.99 -11.85
CA THR A 35 -26.81 -71.85 -13.30
C THR A 35 -27.00 -70.40 -13.74
N THR A 36 -27.09 -69.46 -12.81
CA THR A 36 -27.17 -68.02 -13.07
C THR A 36 -26.32 -67.22 -12.08
N LEU A 37 -25.66 -66.17 -12.58
CA LEU A 37 -25.01 -65.12 -11.80
C LEU A 37 -25.53 -63.75 -12.29
N PRO A 38 -25.65 -62.74 -11.41
CA PRO A 38 -25.21 -62.74 -10.00
C PRO A 38 -26.13 -63.58 -9.12
N ALA A 39 -25.58 -64.17 -8.05
CA ALA A 39 -26.42 -64.64 -6.95
C ALA A 39 -27.26 -63.46 -6.48
N ASP A 40 -28.58 -63.61 -6.37
CA ASP A 40 -29.50 -62.56 -5.92
C ASP A 40 -28.92 -61.83 -4.71
N GLY A 41 -28.30 -60.66 -4.93
CA GLY A 41 -27.71 -59.74 -3.95
C GLY A 41 -26.69 -60.27 -2.93
N GLY A 42 -26.44 -61.58 -2.82
CA GLY A 42 -25.91 -62.14 -1.59
C GLY A 42 -26.90 -62.00 -0.41
N ASN A 43 -26.73 -62.83 0.61
CA ASN A 43 -27.48 -62.68 1.86
C ASN A 43 -27.22 -61.28 2.45
N ALA A 44 -28.27 -60.57 2.89
CA ALA A 44 -28.24 -59.20 3.42
C ALA A 44 -27.17 -58.93 4.49
N ASP A 45 -26.70 -60.01 5.13
CA ASP A 45 -25.62 -60.01 6.11
C ASP A 45 -24.29 -59.43 5.58
N THR A 46 -24.02 -59.47 4.27
CA THR A 46 -22.80 -58.87 3.68
C THR A 46 -22.87 -57.34 3.56
N VAL A 47 -24.06 -56.74 3.68
CA VAL A 47 -24.31 -55.30 3.52
C VAL A 47 -24.94 -54.69 4.77
N GLY A 48 -24.74 -55.31 5.94
CA GLY A 48 -25.21 -54.79 7.22
C GLY A 48 -26.74 -54.80 7.38
N GLY A 49 -27.43 -55.72 6.69
CA GLY A 49 -28.89 -55.86 6.74
C GLY A 49 -29.66 -54.90 5.82
N HIS A 50 -28.96 -54.11 4.99
CA HIS A 50 -29.58 -53.23 4.02
C HIS A 50 -29.87 -53.97 2.71
N THR A 51 -31.13 -54.36 2.46
CA THR A 51 -31.57 -54.83 1.15
C THR A 51 -32.37 -53.76 0.42
N VAL A 52 -32.27 -53.71 -0.91
CA VAL A 52 -33.24 -52.95 -1.69
C VAL A 52 -34.53 -53.75 -1.65
N ALA A 53 -35.62 -53.15 -1.14
CA ALA A 53 -36.92 -53.83 -0.98
C ALA A 53 -37.52 -54.31 -2.32
N THR A 54 -36.97 -53.86 -3.45
CA THR A 54 -37.30 -54.26 -4.81
C THR A 54 -36.07 -54.07 -5.70
N ASP A 55 -36.00 -54.73 -6.85
CA ASP A 55 -34.90 -54.54 -7.79
C ASP A 55 -34.80 -53.08 -8.22
N VAL A 56 -33.55 -52.59 -8.33
CA VAL A 56 -33.26 -51.29 -8.93
C VAL A 56 -33.71 -51.36 -10.41
N PRO A 57 -34.73 -50.59 -10.84
CA PRO A 57 -35.21 -50.67 -12.22
C PRO A 57 -34.10 -50.31 -13.20
N VAL A 58 -34.17 -50.84 -14.43
CA VAL A 58 -33.14 -50.69 -15.49
C VAL A 58 -32.76 -49.23 -15.81
N ASN A 59 -33.56 -48.25 -15.36
CA ASN A 59 -33.32 -46.82 -15.52
C ASN A 59 -33.33 -46.05 -14.17
N ALA A 60 -33.04 -46.71 -13.06
CA ALA A 60 -32.99 -46.03 -11.77
C ALA A 60 -31.94 -44.92 -11.80
N LYS A 61 -32.39 -43.68 -11.68
CA LYS A 61 -31.52 -42.52 -11.55
C LYS A 61 -31.22 -42.33 -10.06
N PHE A 62 -30.06 -42.76 -9.60
CA PHE A 62 -29.53 -42.37 -8.30
C PHE A 62 -29.25 -40.87 -8.36
N THR A 63 -30.20 -40.05 -7.91
CA THR A 63 -30.14 -38.59 -7.99
C THR A 63 -29.37 -37.98 -6.83
N ASP A 64 -28.28 -38.63 -6.41
CA ASP A 64 -27.36 -37.98 -5.49
C ASP A 64 -26.52 -36.94 -6.26
N THR A 65 -26.90 -35.67 -6.07
CA THR A 65 -26.25 -34.45 -6.58
C THR A 65 -26.18 -34.27 -8.10
N VAL A 66 -27.23 -33.69 -8.68
CA VAL A 66 -27.10 -32.94 -9.95
C VAL A 66 -26.45 -31.58 -9.64
N TYR A 67 -25.15 -31.59 -9.34
CA TYR A 67 -24.32 -30.39 -9.47
C TYR A 67 -23.64 -30.45 -10.84
N SER A 68 -24.25 -29.82 -11.85
CA SER A 68 -23.59 -29.62 -13.13
C SER A 68 -22.74 -28.37 -13.04
N HIS A 69 -21.43 -28.54 -13.07
CA HIS A 69 -20.51 -27.42 -13.05
C HIS A 69 -20.65 -26.61 -14.35
N PRO A 70 -20.79 -25.28 -14.29
CA PRO A 70 -20.87 -24.45 -15.49
C PRO A 70 -19.55 -24.48 -16.27
N ALA A 71 -19.62 -24.35 -17.60
CA ALA A 71 -18.42 -24.26 -18.46
C ALA A 71 -17.63 -22.95 -18.25
N ASN A 72 -18.29 -21.91 -17.72
CA ASN A 72 -17.71 -20.61 -17.44
C ASN A 72 -18.22 -20.11 -16.08
N HIS A 73 -17.39 -19.40 -15.34
CA HIS A 73 -17.77 -18.74 -14.08
C HIS A 73 -17.89 -17.23 -14.28
N PRO A 74 -19.02 -16.70 -14.77
CA PRO A 74 -19.24 -15.27 -14.70
C PRO A 74 -19.34 -14.85 -13.23
N ALA A 75 -18.81 -13.67 -12.89
CA ALA A 75 -18.82 -13.15 -11.52
C ALA A 75 -20.23 -13.08 -10.90
N SER A 76 -21.26 -12.91 -11.75
CA SER A 76 -22.67 -12.93 -11.36
C SER A 76 -23.17 -14.25 -10.77
N MET A 77 -22.41 -15.35 -10.87
CA MET A 77 -22.72 -16.60 -10.17
C MET A 77 -22.49 -16.53 -8.66
N ILE A 78 -21.72 -15.55 -8.19
CA ILE A 78 -21.45 -15.33 -6.78
C ILE A 78 -22.49 -14.32 -6.29
N THR A 79 -23.35 -14.74 -5.36
CA THR A 79 -24.20 -13.81 -4.63
C THR A 79 -23.31 -12.96 -3.72
N GLU A 80 -23.23 -11.66 -3.98
CA GLU A 80 -22.45 -10.76 -3.13
C GLU A 80 -23.07 -10.68 -1.74
N ASP A 81 -22.22 -10.77 -0.72
CA ASP A 81 -22.60 -10.60 0.67
C ASP A 81 -21.61 -9.64 1.33
N THR A 82 -22.14 -8.70 2.09
CA THR A 82 -21.41 -7.75 2.91
C THR A 82 -20.35 -8.38 3.83
N THR A 83 -20.51 -9.65 4.25
CA THR A 83 -19.49 -10.36 5.06
C THR A 83 -18.50 -11.19 4.24
N HIS A 84 -18.73 -11.38 2.94
CA HIS A 84 -17.89 -12.20 2.05
C HIS A 84 -17.23 -11.41 0.92
N ARG A 85 -17.48 -10.09 0.85
CA ARG A 85 -16.70 -9.19 0.00
C ARG A 85 -15.25 -9.19 0.45
N PHE A 86 -14.32 -9.31 -0.51
CA PHE A 86 -12.87 -9.29 -0.25
C PHE A 86 -12.37 -7.99 0.40
N VAL A 87 -13.20 -6.95 0.39
CA VAL A 87 -12.94 -5.62 0.96
C VAL A 87 -14.22 -5.14 1.62
N THR A 88 -14.13 -4.67 2.87
CA THR A 88 -15.28 -4.05 3.57
C THR A 88 -15.59 -2.66 2.99
N ASP A 89 -16.80 -2.14 3.20
CA ASP A 89 -17.15 -0.77 2.78
C ASP A 89 -16.25 0.29 3.42
N ALA A 90 -15.81 0.04 4.66
CA ALA A 90 -14.88 0.90 5.37
C ALA A 90 -13.48 0.91 4.72
N GLU A 91 -12.99 -0.22 4.24
CA GLU A 91 -11.72 -0.30 3.53
C GLU A 91 -11.80 0.30 2.13
N GLN A 92 -12.91 0.08 1.42
CA GLN A 92 -13.15 0.73 0.13
C GLN A 92 -13.17 2.26 0.28
N THR A 93 -13.83 2.78 1.31
CA THR A 93 -13.82 4.22 1.60
C THR A 93 -12.41 4.76 1.85
N LYS A 94 -11.55 4.00 2.53
CA LYS A 94 -10.14 4.38 2.75
C LYS A 94 -9.35 4.39 1.45
N TYR A 95 -9.56 3.40 0.57
CA TYR A 95 -8.89 3.36 -0.73
C TYR A 95 -9.31 4.52 -1.63
N GLU A 96 -10.61 4.85 -1.69
CA GLU A 96 -11.10 6.01 -2.44
C GLU A 96 -10.54 7.34 -1.91
N ALA A 97 -10.43 7.48 -0.59
CA ALA A 97 -9.83 8.65 0.03
C ALA A 97 -8.33 8.76 -0.28
N ALA A 98 -7.59 7.65 -0.23
CA ALA A 98 -6.17 7.60 -0.58
C ALA A 98 -5.94 7.90 -2.06
N TYR A 99 -6.76 7.34 -2.94
CA TYR A 99 -6.74 7.63 -4.37
C TYR A 99 -7.00 9.10 -4.63
N THR A 100 -8.07 9.66 -4.06
CA THR A 100 -8.37 11.09 -4.15
C THR A 100 -7.19 11.93 -3.65
N HIS A 101 -6.60 11.59 -2.51
CA HIS A 101 -5.44 12.30 -1.96
C HIS A 101 -4.20 12.22 -2.86
N SER A 102 -3.96 11.08 -3.53
CA SER A 102 -2.85 10.94 -4.49
C SER A 102 -3.06 11.72 -5.79
N GLN A 103 -4.32 11.95 -6.17
CA GLN A 103 -4.69 12.74 -7.35
C GLN A 103 -4.72 14.25 -7.03
N VAL A 104 -4.82 14.61 -5.75
CA VAL A 104 -4.69 16.01 -5.30
C VAL A 104 -3.23 16.43 -5.43
N ALA A 105 -3.00 17.66 -5.91
CA ALA A 105 -1.67 18.23 -5.96
C ALA A 105 -1.03 18.20 -4.55
N HIS A 106 0.06 17.45 -4.39
CA HIS A 106 0.87 17.41 -3.15
C HIS A 106 1.46 18.76 -2.73
N ALA A 107 1.25 19.79 -3.55
CA ALA A 107 1.34 21.19 -3.23
C ALA A 107 0.08 21.84 -3.79
N PRO A 108 -0.99 22.08 -2.99
CA PRO A 108 -2.07 22.95 -3.44
C PRO A 108 -1.47 24.27 -3.94
N THR A 109 -2.13 24.99 -4.84
CA THR A 109 -1.54 26.18 -5.51
C THR A 109 -1.10 27.28 -4.53
N ASN A 110 -1.56 27.21 -3.27
CA ASN A 110 -1.18 28.04 -2.13
C ASN A 110 -0.22 27.36 -1.13
N ALA A 111 0.34 26.19 -1.44
CA ALA A 111 1.35 25.52 -0.63
C ALA A 111 2.68 26.28 -0.77
N GLU A 112 2.90 27.18 0.16
CA GLU A 112 4.10 27.97 0.27
C GLU A 112 5.23 27.11 0.82
N ARG A 113 6.25 26.78 0.01
CA ARG A 113 7.47 26.15 0.53
C ARG A 113 8.11 27.04 1.60
N ASN A 114 8.29 26.47 2.78
CA ASN A 114 9.10 26.96 3.91
C ASN A 114 8.93 28.46 4.21
N THR A 115 7.93 28.73 5.04
CA THR A 115 7.55 30.03 5.58
C THR A 115 8.73 30.70 6.28
N VAL A 116 9.34 31.70 5.66
CA VAL A 116 10.10 32.70 6.42
C VAL A 116 9.15 33.23 7.50
N VAL A 117 9.46 32.97 8.77
CA VAL A 117 8.56 33.27 9.90
C VAL A 117 8.44 34.77 10.20
N GLY A 118 9.33 35.58 9.62
CA GLY A 118 9.33 37.03 9.67
C GLY A 118 10.61 37.60 9.05
N ILE A 119 10.53 38.79 8.48
CA ILE A 119 11.69 39.56 8.01
C ILE A 119 11.70 40.84 8.85
N GLN A 120 12.82 41.15 9.50
CA GLN A 120 12.95 42.35 10.33
C GLN A 120 14.06 43.25 9.80
N LYS A 121 13.82 44.56 9.85
CA LYS A 121 14.81 45.62 9.61
C LYS A 121 14.98 46.41 10.91
N ASN A 122 16.16 46.31 11.52
CA ASN A 122 16.47 46.94 12.81
C ASN A 122 15.47 46.59 13.93
N GLY A 123 15.02 45.32 13.97
CA GLY A 123 14.05 44.83 14.96
C GLY A 123 12.57 45.12 14.65
N THR A 124 12.28 45.87 13.58
CA THR A 124 10.91 46.14 13.12
C THR A 124 10.54 45.22 11.97
N ASP A 125 9.34 44.63 12.00
CA ASP A 125 8.85 43.75 10.94
C ASP A 125 8.73 44.48 9.59
N VAL A 126 9.13 43.77 8.53
CA VAL A 126 9.04 44.22 7.14
C VAL A 126 7.84 43.55 6.50
N SER A 127 6.93 44.37 5.97
CA SER A 127 5.75 43.87 5.26
C SER A 127 6.15 43.07 4.02
N VAL A 128 5.51 41.92 3.84
CA VAL A 128 5.60 41.11 2.62
C VAL A 128 4.42 41.46 1.73
N ASP A 129 4.68 41.71 0.44
CA ASP A 129 3.63 41.92 -0.54
C ASP A 129 2.86 40.62 -0.79
N SER A 130 1.54 40.63 -0.61
CA SER A 130 0.70 39.43 -0.68
C SER A 130 0.55 38.84 -2.08
N THR A 131 0.84 39.62 -3.13
CA THR A 131 0.65 39.21 -4.53
C THR A 131 1.93 38.61 -5.10
N THR A 132 3.06 39.27 -4.85
CA THR A 132 4.38 38.91 -5.38
C THR A 132 5.22 38.12 -4.39
N ARG A 133 4.81 38.11 -3.12
CA ARG A 133 5.45 37.39 -2.01
C ARG A 133 6.90 37.85 -1.79
N LYS A 134 7.13 39.14 -2.03
CA LYS A 134 8.44 39.80 -1.87
C LYS A 134 8.35 40.78 -0.72
N ALA A 135 9.39 40.81 0.11
CA ALA A 135 9.67 41.92 1.00
C ALA A 135 10.75 42.81 0.37
N ASN A 136 10.58 44.12 0.44
CA ASN A 136 11.58 45.05 -0.06
C ASN A 136 12.50 45.51 1.08
N ILE A 137 13.80 45.32 0.92
CA ILE A 137 14.84 45.86 1.81
C ILE A 137 15.66 46.86 1.01
N THR A 138 15.52 48.13 1.34
CA THR A 138 16.39 49.17 0.78
C THR A 138 17.75 49.12 1.47
N VAL A 139 18.78 48.77 0.71
CA VAL A 139 20.19 48.86 1.10
C VAL A 139 20.79 50.07 0.40
N PRO A 140 21.37 51.05 1.12
CA PRO A 140 22.10 52.16 0.50
C PRO A 140 23.21 51.65 -0.41
N THR A 141 23.29 52.20 -1.62
CA THR A 141 24.31 51.87 -2.62
C THR A 141 25.35 52.97 -2.77
N LYS A 142 25.08 54.16 -2.24
CA LYS A 142 26.00 55.31 -2.25
C LYS A 142 26.09 55.94 -0.88
N VAL A 143 27.24 56.54 -0.58
CA VAL A 143 27.49 57.24 0.69
C VAL A 143 26.50 58.38 0.93
N SER A 144 26.07 59.06 -0.14
CA SER A 144 25.06 60.13 -0.07
C SER A 144 23.68 59.67 0.41
N GLU A 145 23.41 58.36 0.41
CA GLU A 145 22.14 57.76 0.84
C GLU A 145 22.17 57.36 2.33
N VAL A 146 23.33 57.50 2.99
CA VAL A 146 23.50 57.25 4.42
C VAL A 146 23.26 58.56 5.18
N SER A 147 22.37 58.54 6.16
CA SER A 147 22.18 59.67 7.08
C SER A 147 23.29 59.67 8.13
N ASN A 148 23.91 60.82 8.35
CA ASN A 148 24.90 60.98 9.42
C ASN A 148 24.17 61.08 10.76
N ASP A 149 24.42 60.15 11.67
CA ASP A 149 23.87 60.09 13.02
C ASP A 149 24.59 61.03 14.01
N SER A 150 25.32 62.02 13.49
CA SER A 150 26.16 62.98 14.21
C SER A 150 27.50 62.41 14.71
N GLY A 151 27.82 61.13 14.43
CA GLY A 151 29.11 60.52 14.79
C GLY A 151 30.30 61.00 13.93
N PHE A 152 30.04 61.60 12.77
CA PHE A 152 31.07 62.04 11.83
C PHE A 152 30.94 63.52 11.49
N GLN A 153 32.06 64.20 11.19
CA GLN A 153 32.06 65.59 10.73
C GLN A 153 31.58 65.68 9.28
N THR A 154 30.59 66.53 9.03
CA THR A 154 30.10 66.90 7.70
C THR A 154 31.05 67.86 6.99
N GLN A 155 31.00 67.94 5.67
CA GLN A 155 31.79 68.92 4.89
C GLN A 155 31.54 70.36 5.34
N SER A 156 30.29 70.69 5.72
CA SER A 156 29.95 72.01 6.24
C SER A 156 30.66 72.31 7.56
N GLN A 157 30.70 71.34 8.49
CA GLN A 157 31.42 71.49 9.77
C GLN A 157 32.93 71.66 9.56
N VAL A 158 33.53 70.88 8.67
CA VAL A 158 34.95 71.02 8.32
C VAL A 158 35.23 72.39 7.70
N ASN A 159 34.41 72.82 6.74
CA ASN A 159 34.57 74.12 6.08
C ASN A 159 34.41 75.28 7.06
N ALA A 160 33.42 75.22 7.95
CA ALA A 160 33.20 76.23 8.97
C ALA A 160 34.41 76.33 9.92
N ALA A 161 34.92 75.21 10.41
CA ALA A 161 36.10 75.18 11.27
C ALA A 161 37.34 75.78 10.59
N ILE A 162 37.55 75.45 9.31
CA ILE A 162 38.65 76.01 8.50
C ILE A 162 38.48 77.52 8.32
N SER A 163 37.28 77.99 7.93
CA SER A 163 37.01 79.42 7.77
C SER A 163 37.22 80.20 9.06
N THR A 164 36.78 79.67 10.20
CA THR A 164 37.05 80.27 11.51
C THR A 164 38.55 80.34 11.80
N ALA A 165 39.29 79.27 11.56
CA ALA A 165 40.73 79.24 11.77
C ALA A 165 41.46 80.27 10.89
N ILE A 166 41.10 80.37 9.60
CA ILE A 166 41.66 81.36 8.67
C ILE A 166 41.35 82.78 9.13
N GLY A 167 40.10 83.07 9.50
CA GLY A 167 39.69 84.39 9.99
C GLY A 167 40.49 84.84 11.20
N ASN A 168 40.75 83.92 12.14
CA ASN A 168 41.60 84.19 13.31
C ASN A 168 43.04 84.54 12.91
N VAL A 169 43.64 83.83 11.95
CA VAL A 169 44.99 84.12 11.45
C VAL A 169 45.06 85.45 10.70
N THR A 170 44.09 85.74 9.83
CA THR A 170 44.02 87.03 9.12
C THR A 170 43.88 88.20 10.08
N GLY A 171 43.10 88.04 11.15
CA GLY A 171 42.96 89.04 12.21
C GLY A 171 44.27 89.34 12.95
N MET A 172 45.19 88.38 13.05
CA MET A 172 46.51 88.59 13.65
C MET A 172 47.45 89.44 12.78
N LEU A 173 47.28 89.45 11.45
CA LEU A 173 48.15 90.21 10.52
C LEU A 173 47.94 91.74 10.61
N LEU A 174 46.90 92.21 11.31
CA LEU A 174 46.58 93.63 11.49
C LEU A 174 47.13 94.26 12.80
N ALA A 175 47.99 93.55 13.54
CA ALA A 175 48.57 94.09 14.79
C ALA A 175 49.94 94.78 14.60
N ILE A 176 50.54 94.70 13.40
CA ILE A 176 51.90 95.25 13.15
C ILE A 176 51.85 96.71 12.67
N THR A 177 50.68 97.22 12.27
CA THR A 177 50.56 98.54 11.60
C THR A 177 50.41 99.74 12.54
N TYR A 178 50.49 99.55 13.87
CA TYR A 178 50.35 100.64 14.85
C TYR A 178 51.54 100.76 15.83
N LEU A 179 52.73 100.29 15.44
CA LEU A 179 53.94 100.85 16.05
C LEU A 179 54.31 102.10 15.24
N PRO A 180 54.06 103.33 15.74
CA PRO A 180 54.50 104.51 15.02
C PRO A 180 56.02 104.40 14.81
N PHE A 181 56.47 104.47 13.56
CA PHE A 181 57.86 104.78 13.27
C PHE A 181 58.15 106.11 13.97
N ARG A 182 58.89 106.06 15.08
CA ARG A 182 59.46 107.27 15.65
C ARG A 182 60.45 107.79 14.61
N SER A 183 60.10 108.87 13.92
CA SER A 183 61.06 109.62 13.14
C SER A 183 62.18 110.03 14.10
N PHE A 184 63.40 109.55 13.85
CA PHE A 184 64.59 110.10 14.50
C PHE A 184 64.98 111.38 13.76
N ASP A 185 64.07 112.36 13.75
CA ASP A 185 64.41 113.70 13.31
C ASP A 185 64.98 114.47 14.52
N ASN A 186 66.27 114.74 14.40
CA ASN A 186 67.02 115.80 15.07
C ASN A 186 67.36 115.59 16.55
N TYR A 187 68.55 115.05 16.78
CA TYR A 187 69.41 115.53 17.87
C TYR A 187 70.80 115.85 17.29
N TYR A 188 71.03 117.16 17.15
CA TYR A 188 72.30 117.88 16.92
C TYR A 188 73.12 117.59 15.66
#